data_AF-A0A3D2BLP3-F1
#
_entry.id   AF-A0A3D2BLP3-F1
#
_cell.length_a   1.000
_cell.length_b   1.000
_cell.length_c   1.000
_cell.angle_alpha   90.00
_cell.angle_beta   90.00
_cell.angle_gamma   90.00
#
_symmetry.space_group_name_H-M   'P 1'
#
loop_
_entity.id
_entity.type
_entity.pdbx_description
1 polymer ?
#
loop_
_entity_poly.entity_id
_entity_poly.type
_entity_poly.pdbx_seq_one_letter_code
_entity_poly.pdbx_strand_id
1 'polypeptide(L)' 'MTYSEFMKKGKQLESKGFYRRAIEQYNQAFIIADPPAKGAMSYQQKISNQSSKRCLDKAKIKMTESYL' A
#
# COMPACT_ATOMS: atom_id res chain seq x y z
N MET A 1 -14.01 -7.40 1.24
CA MET A 1 -12.73 -7.61 0.54
C MET A 1 -11.76 -8.23 1.51
N THR A 2 -11.08 -9.30 1.10
CA THR A 2 -10.02 -10.00 1.84
C THR A 2 -8.69 -9.25 1.71
N TYR A 3 -7.69 -9.63 2.51
CA TYR A 3 -6.33 -9.08 2.42
C TYR A 3 -5.80 -9.13 0.98
N SER A 4 -5.93 -10.30 0.35
CA SER A 4 -5.46 -10.55 -1.02
C SER A 4 -6.18 -9.67 -2.04
N GLU A 5 -7.47 -9.40 -1.86
CA GLU A 5 -8.22 -8.52 -2.76
C GLU A 5 -7.76 -7.06 -2.66
N PHE A 6 -7.56 -6.55 -1.43
CA PHE A 6 -7.02 -5.21 -1.23
C PHE A 6 -5.60 -5.09 -1.80
N MET A 7 -4.74 -6.08 -1.58
CA MET A 7 -3.39 -6.11 -2.14
C MET A 7 -3.40 -6.12 -3.68
N LYS A 8 -4.26 -6.94 -4.29
CA LYS A 8 -4.41 -7.02 -5.75
C LYS A 8 -4.90 -5.69 -6.34
N LYS A 9 -5.91 -5.08 -5.72
CA LYS A 9 -6.46 -3.79 -6.15
C LYS A 9 -5.45 -2.67 -5.99
N GLY A 10 -4.71 -2.63 -4.87
CA GLY A 10 -3.59 -1.71 -4.66
C GLY A 10 -2.54 -1.82 -5.77
N LYS A 11 -2.14 -3.04 -6.14
CA LYS A 11 -1.15 -3.29 -7.20
C LYS A 11 -1.65 -2.85 -8.58
N GLN A 12 -2.93 -3.06 -8.88
CA GLN A 12 -3.55 -2.57 -10.12
C GLN A 12 -3.57 -1.04 -10.19
N LEU A 13 -3.88 -0.37 -9.08
CA LEU A 13 -3.85 1.09 -8.99
C LEU A 13 -2.43 1.64 -9.09
N GLU A 14 -1.46 0.99 -8.43
CA GLU A 14 -0.03 1.33 -8.53
C GLU A 14 0.45 1.25 -10.00
N SER A 15 0.09 0.18 -10.71
CA SER A 15 0.47 -0.02 -12.11
C SER A 15 -0.14 1.03 -13.05
N LYS A 16 -1.30 1.60 -12.68
CA LYS A 16 -1.94 2.71 -13.41
C LYS A 16 -1.43 4.09 -12.98
N GLY A 17 -0.47 4.16 -12.05
CA GLY A 17 0.07 5.41 -11.52
C GLY A 17 -0.84 6.15 -10.53
N PHE A 18 -1.93 5.52 -10.07
CA PHE A 18 -2.83 6.08 -9.06
C PHE A 18 -2.30 5.81 -7.64
N TYR A 19 -1.12 6.33 -7.33
CA TYR A 19 -0.39 5.99 -6.11
C TYR A 19 -1.14 6.31 -4.82
N ARG A 20 -1.86 7.44 -4.73
CA ARG A 20 -2.68 7.79 -3.56
C ARG A 20 -3.78 6.74 -3.30
N ARG A 21 -4.49 6.33 -4.36
CA ARG A 21 -5.54 5.30 -4.25
C ARG A 21 -4.95 3.92 -3.94
N ALA A 22 -3.75 3.62 -4.46
CA ALA A 22 -3.05 2.38 -4.13
C ALA A 22 -2.68 2.31 -2.63
N ILE A 23 -2.20 3.41 -2.07
CA ILE A 23 -1.91 3.55 -0.62
C ILE A 23 -3.15 3.26 0.21
N GLU A 24 -4.31 3.80 -0.15
CA GLU A 24 -5.56 3.53 0.57
C GLU A 24 -5.88 2.03 0.61
N GLN A 25 -5.72 1.32 -0.52
CA GLN A 25 -5.96 -0.13 -0.54
C GLN A 25 -4.94 -0.90 0.30
N TYR A 26 -3.66 -0.54 0.27
CA TYR A 26 -2.63 -1.18 1.10
C TYR A 26 -2.83 -0.90 2.59
N ASN A 27 -3.31 0.28 2.96
CA ASN A 27 -3.65 0.59 4.35
C ASN A 27 -4.87 -0.22 4.82
N GLN A 28 -5.88 -0.42 3.96
CA GLN A 28 -6.99 -1.32 4.27
C GLN A 28 -6.50 -2.77 4.45
N ALA A 29 -5.60 -3.25 3.58
CA ALA A 29 -4.96 -4.56 3.73
C ALA A 29 -4.18 -4.66 5.05
N PHE A 30 -3.53 -3.58 5.51
CA PHE A 30 -2.84 -3.54 6.80
C PHE A 30 -3.81 -3.68 7.99
N ILE A 31 -4.96 -3.02 7.94
CA ILE A 31 -5.95 -3.02 9.03
C ILE A 31 -6.58 -4.41 9.22
N ILE A 32 -6.88 -5.10 8.12
CA ILE A 32 -7.54 -6.42 8.17
C ILE A 32 -6.56 -7.60 8.21
N ALA A 33 -5.26 -7.33 8.11
CA ALA A 33 -4.24 -8.37 8.21
C ALA A 33 -4.27 -9.01 9.59
N ASP A 34 -3.92 -10.29 9.66
CA ASP A 34 -3.92 -11.01 10.92
C ASP A 34 -3.04 -10.30 11.96
N PRO A 35 -3.52 -10.20 13.21
CA PRO A 35 -2.80 -9.52 14.26
C PRO A 35 -1.46 -10.19 14.54
N PRO A 36 -0.46 -9.41 14.97
CA PRO A 36 0.86 -9.95 15.25
C PRO A 36 0.85 -10.86 16.49
N ALA A 37 1.48 -12.04 16.38
CA ALA A 37 1.52 -13.02 17.47
C ALA A 37 2.27 -12.54 18.74
N LYS A 38 3.22 -11.59 18.61
CA LYS A 38 4.08 -11.12 19.72
C LYS A 38 4.39 -9.61 19.65
N GLY A 39 3.40 -8.80 19.27
CA GLY A 39 3.53 -7.32 19.26
C GLY A 39 4.33 -6.71 18.10
N ALA A 40 5.09 -7.50 17.34
CA ALA A 40 5.76 -7.06 16.12
C ALA A 40 4.89 -7.34 14.88
N MET A 41 4.75 -6.37 13.96
CA MET A 41 3.92 -6.48 12.75
C MET A 41 3.91 -7.87 12.11
N SER A 42 2.72 -8.39 11.79
CA SER A 42 2.58 -9.66 11.07
C SER A 42 3.21 -9.56 9.67
N TYR A 43 3.46 -10.72 9.05
CA TYR A 43 4.04 -10.75 7.70
C TYR A 43 3.18 -9.98 6.69
N GLN A 44 1.86 -10.15 6.76
CA GLN A 44 0.90 -9.43 5.93
C GLN A 44 0.93 -7.91 6.17
N GLN A 45 1.03 -7.48 7.43
CA GLN A 45 1.19 -6.07 7.80
C GLN A 45 2.50 -5.47 7.27
N LYS A 46 3.61 -6.22 7.32
CA LYS A 46 4.91 -5.78 6.77
C LYS A 46 4.82 -5.53 5.27
N ILE A 47 4.25 -6.47 4.52
CA ILE A 47 4.13 -6.36 3.05
C ILE A 47 3.24 -5.20 2.65
N SER A 48 2.08 -5.05 3.28
CA SER A 48 1.15 -3.97 2.95
C SER A 48 1.74 -2.59 3.30
N ASN A 49 2.39 -2.47 4.46
CA ASN A 49 3.09 -1.25 4.87
C ASN A 49 4.24 -0.90 3.90
N GLN A 50 5.06 -1.87 3.51
CA GLN A 50 6.14 -1.64 2.54
C GLN A 50 5.59 -1.18 1.18
N SER A 51 4.49 -1.79 0.72
CA SER A 51 3.85 -1.42 -0.54
C SER A 51 3.27 0.01 -0.49
N SER A 52 2.63 0.36 0.62
CA SER A 52 2.13 1.71 0.90
C SER A 52 3.26 2.76 0.86
N LYS A 53 4.38 2.50 1.55
CA LYS A 53 5.56 3.38 1.53
C LYS A 53 6.14 3.58 0.14
N ARG A 54 6.32 2.49 -0.63
CA ARG A 54 6.78 2.57 -2.03
C ARG A 54 5.87 3.46 -2.87
N CYS A 55 4.55 3.34 -2.72
CA CYS A 55 3.62 4.20 -3.44
C CYS A 55 3.70 5.67 -2.97
N LEU A 56 3.94 5.92 -1.69
CA LEU A 56 4.13 7.28 -1.18
C LEU A 56 5.36 7.95 -1.81
N ASP A 57 6.48 7.23 -1.90
CA ASP A 57 7.70 7.75 -2.53
C ASP A 57 7.47 8.05 -4.02
N LYS A 58 6.83 7.13 -4.74
CA LYS A 58 6.44 7.37 -6.15
C LYS A 58 5.46 8.54 -6.31
N ALA A 59 4.53 8.72 -5.37
CA ALA A 59 3.60 9.84 -5.39
C ALA A 59 4.32 11.18 -5.20
N LYS A 60 5.34 11.22 -4.33
CA LYS A 60 6.18 12.41 -4.12
C LYS A 60 6.97 12.77 -5.37
N ILE A 61 7.62 11.77 -6.00
CA ILE A 61 8.36 11.96 -7.26
C ILE A 61 7.44 12.50 -8.36
N LYS A 62 6.23 11.92 -8.49
CA LYS A 62 5.27 12.37 -9.51
C LYS A 62 4.76 13.80 -9.26
N MET A 63 4.63 14.21 -8.00
CA MET A 63 4.31 15.60 -7.68
C MET A 63 5.44 16.51 -8.16
N THR A 64 6.70 16.19 -7.84
CA THR A 64 7.86 17.02 -8.27
C THR A 64 8.03 17.08 -9.79
N GLU A 65 7.69 16.01 -10.52
CA GLU A 65 7.81 15.97 -11.99
C GLU A 65 6.73 16.81 -12.70
N SER A 66 5.61 17.11 -12.03
CA SER A 66 4.55 17.97 -12.59
C SER A 66 4.80 19.48 -12.37
N TYR A 67 5.84 19.84 -11.61
CA TYR A 67 6.20 21.23 -11.28
C TYR A 67 7.42 21.75 -12.07
N LEU A 68 7.85 21.04 -13.12
CA LEU A 68 8.90 21.43 -14.06
C LEU A 68 8.32 21.63 -15.45
#